data_AF-A0A2U1KFB7-F1
#
_entry.id   AF-A0A2U1KFB7-F1
#
_cell.length_a   1.000
_cell.length_b   1.000
_cell.length_c   1.000
_cell.angle_alpha   90.00
_cell.angle_beta   90.00
_cell.angle_gamma   90.00
#
_symmetry.space_group_name_H-M   'P 1'
#
loop_
_entity.id
_entity.type
_entity.pdbx_description
1 polymer ?
#
loop_
_entity_poly.entity_id
_entity_poly.type
_entity_poly.pdbx_seq_one_letter_code
_entity_poly.pdbx_strand_id
1 'polypeptide(L)' 'MVHAQFDQSGFISIDCGITSGSEYTDNKTGINYVSDAGFKDRGGPRKILPRPENK' A
#
# COMPACT_ATOMS: atom_id res chain seq x y z
N MET A 1 -3.02 -1.79 -24.82
CA MET A 1 -1.73 -1.34 -24.26
C MET A 1 -2.02 -0.91 -22.84
N VAL A 2 -1.70 -1.74 -21.85
CA VAL A 2 -1.90 -1.38 -20.44
C VAL A 2 -0.88 -0.30 -20.13
N HIS A 3 -1.36 0.92 -19.89
CA HIS A 3 -0.54 2.03 -19.43
C HIS A 3 -0.13 1.78 -17.97
N ALA A 4 0.74 0.80 -17.72
CA ALA A 4 1.49 0.77 -16.48
C ALA A 4 2.50 1.90 -16.61
N GLN A 5 2.24 3.02 -15.94
CA GLN A 5 3.18 4.13 -15.92
C GLN A 5 4.45 3.63 -15.24
N PHE A 6 5.49 3.40 -16.04
CA PHE A 6 6.83 3.01 -15.56
C PHE A 6 7.45 4.15 -14.70
N ASP A 7 6.97 5.37 -14.93
CA ASP A 7 7.22 6.52 -14.10
C ASP A 7 6.27 6.49 -12.90
N GLN A 8 6.72 5.90 -11.78
CA GLN A 8 6.01 5.96 -10.50
C GLN A 8 6.11 7.34 -9.83
N SER A 9 6.47 8.39 -10.58
CA SER A 9 6.57 9.74 -10.05
C SER A 9 5.24 10.15 -9.40
N GLY A 10 5.26 10.42 -8.10
CA GLY A 10 4.08 10.80 -7.33
C GLY A 10 3.21 9.64 -6.82
N PHE A 11 3.57 8.37 -7.07
CA PHE A 11 2.87 7.20 -6.55
C PHE A 11 3.82 6.28 -5.78
N ILE A 12 3.29 5.61 -4.74
CA ILE A 12 4.03 4.61 -3.98
C ILE A 12 3.26 3.30 -3.96
N SER A 13 3.92 2.21 -4.36
CA SER A 13 3.35 0.86 -4.27
C SER A 13 3.86 0.20 -3.01
N ILE A 14 2.96 -0.17 -2.11
CA ILE A 14 3.30 -0.75 -0.80
C ILE A 14 2.92 -2.22 -0.81
N ASP A 15 3.88 -3.08 -0.51
CA ASP A 15 3.64 -4.50 -0.27
C ASP A 15 3.61 -4.77 1.23
N CYS A 16 2.46 -5.27 1.71
CA CYS A 16 2.21 -5.54 3.12
C CYS A 16 2.57 -6.99 3.43
N GLY A 17 3.56 -7.19 4.29
CA GLY A 17 4.00 -8.52 4.71
C GLY A 17 5.36 -8.95 4.16
N ILE A 18 6.00 -8.14 3.32
CA ILE A 18 7.43 -8.33 3.00
C ILE A 18 8.32 -7.89 4.17
N THR A 19 9.59 -8.29 4.10
CA THR A 19 10.58 -7.92 5.11
C THR A 19 10.64 -6.41 5.32
N SER A 20 10.67 -5.99 6.59
CA SER A 20 10.66 -4.59 6.98
C SER A 20 11.85 -3.83 6.40
N GLY A 21 11.61 -2.69 5.76
CA GLY A 21 12.64 -1.89 5.11
C GLY A 21 13.11 -2.43 3.76
N SER A 22 12.51 -3.51 3.26
CA SER A 22 12.84 -4.07 1.95
C SER A 22 12.07 -3.39 0.83
N GLU A 23 12.65 -3.45 -0.37
CA GLU A 23 12.07 -2.99 -1.63
C GLU A 23 12.45 -3.96 -2.76
N TYR A 24 11.59 -4.05 -3.78
CA TYR A 24 11.88 -4.84 -4.96
C TYR A 24 11.10 -4.33 -6.17
N THR A 25 11.68 -4.50 -7.36
CA THR A 25 10.96 -4.29 -8.61
C THR A 25 10.40 -5.61 -9.10
N ASP A 26 9.08 -5.67 -9.32
CA ASP A 26 8.45 -6.84 -9.93
C ASP A 26 8.82 -6.90 -11.42
N ASN A 27 9.50 -7.97 -11.83
CA ASN A 27 10.01 -8.11 -13.20
C ASN A 27 8.90 -8.26 -14.25
N LYS A 28 7.69 -8.66 -13.83
CA LYS A 28 6.55 -8.85 -14.75
C LYS A 28 5.87 -7.52 -15.10
N THR A 29 5.78 -6.62 -14.14
CA THR A 29 5.04 -5.35 -14.26
C THR A 29 5.96 -4.12 -14.32
N GLY A 30 7.23 -4.25 -13.89
CA GLY A 30 8.19 -3.15 -13.76
C GLY A 30 7.91 -2.22 -12.58
N ILE A 31 6.97 -2.59 -11.69
CA ILE A 31 6.54 -1.76 -10.56
C ILE A 31 7.51 -1.97 -9.40
N ASN A 32 8.05 -0.88 -8.85
CA ASN A 32 8.79 -0.91 -7.59
C ASN A 32 7.81 -0.95 -6.41
N TYR A 33 8.04 -1.88 -5.49
CA TYR A 33 7.29 -2.07 -4.26
C TYR A 33 8.19 -1.83 -3.06
N VAL A 34 7.65 -1.18 -2.03
CA VAL A 34 8.31 -0.96 -0.74
C VAL A 34 7.52 -1.58 0.40
N SER A 35 8.21 -1.95 1.49
CA SER A 35 7.53 -2.52 2.66
C SER A 35 6.60 -1.52 3.35
N ASP A 36 5.54 -2.01 3.99
CA ASP A 36 4.63 -1.20 4.83
C ASP A 36 5.29 -0.64 6.11
N ALA A 37 6.55 -0.99 6.40
CA ALA A 37 7.28 -0.59 7.60
C ALA A 37 7.33 0.94 7.83
N GLY A 38 7.57 1.72 6.76
CA GLY A 38 7.60 3.19 6.84
C GLY A 38 6.22 3.85 6.86
N PHE A 39 5.15 3.09 6.61
CA PHE A 39 3.77 3.57 6.49
C PHE A 39 2.87 3.10 7.63
N LYS A 40 3.41 2.28 8.53
CA LYS A 40 2.76 1.88 9.77
C LYS A 40 2.71 3.03 10.77
N ASP A 41 1.89 4.04 10.49
CA ASP A 41 1.23 4.75 11.58
C ASP A 41 0.24 3.74 12.17
N ARG A 42 0.55 3.23 13.37
CA ARG A 42 -0.39 2.38 14.11
C ARG A 42 -1.53 3.27 14.60
N GLY A 43 -2.36 3.75 13.69
CA GLY A 43 -3.68 4.26 14.01
C GLY A 43 -4.32 3.22 14.91
N GLY A 44 -4.58 3.61 16.16
CA GLY A 44 -5.07 2.70 17.20
C GLY A 44 -6.35 1.99 16.76
N PRO A 45 -6.82 1.00 17.53
CA PRO A 45 -7.98 0.20 17.16
C PRO A 45 -9.15 1.12 16.75
N ARG A 46 -9.47 1.13 15.45
CA ARG A 46 -10.61 1.88 14.94
C ARG A 46 -11.84 1.03 15.20
N LYS A 47 -12.77 1.55 16.00
CA LYS A 47 -14.09 0.96 16.12
C LYS A 47 -14.80 1.17 14.79
N ILE A 48 -15.22 0.09 14.15
CA ILE A 48 -16.18 0.16 13.07
C ILE A 48 -17.47 0.65 13.73
N LEU A 49 -17.83 1.91 13.52
CA LEU A 49 -19.11 2.40 13.99
C LEU A 49 -20.19 1.62 13.22
N PRO A 50 -21.18 1.03 13.90
CA PRO A 50 -22.33 0.47 13.21
C PRO A 50 -22.96 1.58 12.36
N ARG A 51 -23.43 1.21 11.16
CA ARG A 51 -24.23 2.12 10.34
C ARG A 51 -25.36 2.64 11.23
N PRO A 52 -25.60 3.96 11.31
CA PRO A 52 -26.71 4.46 12.10
C PRO A 52 -27.99 3.84 11.55
N GLU A 53 -28.59 2.96 12.36
CA GLU A 53 -29.92 2.43 12.10
C GLU A 53 -30.87 3.58 12.38
N ASN A 54 -31.57 4.03 11.34
CA ASN A 54 -32.60 5.06 11.48
C ASN A 54 -33.68 4.51 12.42
N LYS A 55 -33.69 4.98 13.67
CA LYS A 55 -34.77 4.73 14.63
C LYS A 55 -36.00 5.56 14.29
#